data_AF-A0A2X0QZ12-F1
#
_entry.id   AF-A0A2X0QZ12-F1
#
_cell.length_a   1.000
_cell.length_b   1.000
_cell.length_c   1.000
_cell.angle_alpha   90.00
_cell.angle_beta   90.00
_cell.angle_gamma   90.00
#
_symmetry.space_group_name_H-M   'P 1'
#
loop_
_entity.id
_entity.type
_entity.pdbx_description
1 polymer ?
#
loop_
_entity_poly.entity_id
_entity_poly.type
_entity_poly.pdbx_seq_one_letter_code
_entity_poly.pdbx_strand_id
1 'polypeptide(L)' 'MPKLESYKRVHTEELYFPNDQKLWKEQQEALVLLEKFNQTSVTQPEQQMELLKKCFQKLGKLFYSTPFLC' A
#
# COMPACT_ATOMS: atom_id res chain seq x y z
N MET A 1 0.27 20.73 24.38
CA MET A 1 -0.25 20.07 23.17
C MET A 1 -0.44 18.59 23.49
N PRO A 2 -1.57 17.96 23.13
CA PRO A 2 -1.72 16.51 23.30
C PRO A 2 -0.70 15.77 22.44
N LYS A 3 -0.09 14.71 22.99
CA LYS A 3 0.83 13.85 22.23
C LYS A 3 0.02 13.10 21.16
N LEU A 4 0.43 13.22 19.90
CA LEU A 4 -0.15 12.45 18.80
C LEU A 4 0.27 10.97 18.92
N GLU A 5 -0.64 10.06 18.59
CA GLU A 5 -0.31 8.63 18.45
C GLU A 5 0.67 8.42 17.29
N SER A 6 1.59 7.45 17.43
CA SER A 6 2.69 7.24 16.48
C SER A 6 2.22 7.09 15.03
N TYR A 7 1.16 6.31 14.78
CA TYR A 7 0.62 6.13 13.43
C TYR A 7 0.11 7.42 12.77
N LYS A 8 -0.33 8.42 13.54
CA LYS A 8 -0.79 9.70 12.99
C LYS A 8 0.38 10.60 12.57
N ARG A 9 1.56 10.38 13.15
CA ARG A 9 2.78 11.17 12.90
C ARG A 9 3.46 10.80 11.59
N VAL A 10 3.09 9.67 10.96
CA VAL A 10 3.59 9.26 9.63
C VAL A 10 3.29 10.30 8.55
N HIS A 11 2.20 11.06 8.71
CA HIS A 11 1.82 12.11 7.77
C HIS A 11 2.24 13.51 8.22
N THR A 12 3.13 13.60 9.20
CA THR A 12 3.69 14.86 9.70
C THR A 12 5.22 14.85 9.57
N GLU A 13 5.87 15.96 9.89
CA GLU A 13 7.34 16.07 9.94
C GLU A 13 7.91 15.61 11.30
N GLU A 14 7.10 14.98 12.14
CA GLU A 14 7.51 14.55 13.47
C GLU A 14 8.07 13.11 13.47
N LEU A 15 9.03 12.82 14.35
CA LEU A 15 9.56 11.46 14.53
C LEU A 15 8.48 10.47 14.98
N TYR A 16 8.26 9.38 14.23
CA TYR A 16 7.34 8.32 14.61
C TYR A 16 8.08 7.00 14.91
N PHE A 17 7.40 6.08 15.59
CA PHE A 17 7.87 4.71 15.80
C PHE A 17 7.30 3.79 14.70
N PRO A 18 8.15 3.19 13.85
CA PRO A 18 7.70 2.31 12.77
C PRO A 18 7.14 0.97 13.28
N ASN A 19 7.49 0.56 14.50
CA ASN A 19 6.97 -0.67 15.13
C ASN A 19 5.61 -0.47 15.81
N ASP A 20 4.94 0.66 15.59
CA ASP A 20 3.56 0.87 16.02
C ASP A 20 2.68 -0.25 15.43
N GLN A 21 1.92 -0.95 16.27
CA GLN A 21 1.17 -2.14 15.85
C GLN A 21 0.13 -1.83 14.77
N LYS A 22 -0.44 -0.62 14.78
CA LYS A 22 -1.44 -0.22 13.79
C LYS A 22 -0.77 0.03 12.44
N LEU A 23 0.36 0.76 12.43
CA LEU A 23 1.16 0.94 11.21
C LEU A 23 1.64 -0.39 10.65
N TRP A 24 2.17 -1.26 11.50
CA TRP A 24 2.64 -2.58 11.07
C TRP A 24 1.53 -3.40 10.43
N LYS A 25 0.33 -3.39 11.02
CA LYS A 25 -0.82 -4.12 10.48
C LYS A 25 -1.26 -3.57 9.11
N GLU A 26 -1.38 -2.25 8.97
CA GLU A 26 -1.73 -1.61 7.70
C GLU A 26 -0.68 -1.89 6.61
N GLN A 27 0.60 -1.87 6.97
CA GLN A 27 1.70 -2.24 6.06
C GLN A 27 1.63 -3.71 5.63
N GLN A 28 1.36 -4.63 6.56
CA GLN A 28 1.22 -6.05 6.23
C GLN A 28 0.04 -6.30 5.28
N GLU A 29 -1.10 -5.66 5.51
CA GLU A 29 -2.26 -5.78 4.62
C GLU A 29 -1.96 -5.26 3.20
N ALA A 30 -1.21 -4.16 3.09
CA ALA A 30 -0.74 -3.63 1.81
C ALA A 30 0.23 -4.58 1.11
N LEU A 31 1.21 -5.16 1.84
CA LEU A 31 2.17 -6.11 1.30
C LEU A 31 1.50 -7.39 0.78
N VAL A 32 0.49 -7.90 1.47
CA VAL A 32 -0.28 -9.07 1.02
C VAL A 32 -1.04 -8.78 -0.29
N LEU A 33 -1.59 -7.56 -0.44
CA LEU A 33 -2.23 -7.15 -1.69
C LEU A 33 -1.21 -7.02 -2.83
N LEU A 34 -0.04 -6.45 -2.53
CA LEU A 34 1.06 -6.31 -3.48
C LEU A 34 1.62 -7.66 -3.93
N GLU A 35 1.76 -8.61 -3.01
CA GLU A 35 2.19 -9.97 -3.32
C GLU A 35 1.21 -10.64 -4.30
N LYS A 36 -0.10 -10.55 -4.04
CA LYS A 36 -1.13 -11.06 -4.94
C LYS A 36 -1.06 -10.42 -6.32
N PHE A 37 -0.81 -9.12 -6.39
CA PHE A 37 -0.61 -8.44 -7.66
C PHE A 37 0.63 -8.97 -8.39
N ASN A 38 1.76 -9.10 -7.70
CA ASN A 38 3.02 -9.57 -8.29
C ASN A 38 2.98 -11.03 -8.76
N GLN A 39 2.05 -11.84 -8.26
CA GLN A 39 1.80 -13.22 -8.71
C GLN A 39 0.86 -13.32 -9.92
N THR A 40 0.28 -12.21 -10.40
CA THR A 40 -0.60 -12.23 -11.58
C THR A 40 0.17 -12.46 -12.89
N SER A 41 -0.48 -13.11 -13.85
CA SER A 41 0.05 -13.28 -15.21
C SER A 41 -0.29 -12.09 -16.11
N VAL A 42 0.60 -11.78 -17.06
CA VAL A 42 0.33 -10.82 -18.16
C VAL A 42 -0.87 -11.22 -19.02
N THR A 43 -1.31 -12.47 -18.96
CA THR A 43 -2.52 -12.96 -19.65
C THR A 43 -3.82 -12.66 -18.90
N GLN A 44 -3.75 -12.04 -17.71
CA GLN A 44 -4.90 -11.75 -16.85
C GLN A 44 -5.03 -10.24 -16.55
N PRO A 45 -5.22 -9.39 -17.58
CA PRO A 45 -5.19 -7.94 -17.43
C PRO A 45 -6.32 -7.38 -16.55
N GLU A 46 -7.49 -8.03 -16.54
CA GLU A 46 -8.62 -7.61 -15.70
C GLU A 46 -8.32 -7.81 -14.21
N GLN A 47 -7.77 -8.98 -13.86
CA GLN A 47 -7.36 -9.31 -12.49
C GLN A 47 -6.23 -8.39 -12.01
N GLN A 48 -5.27 -8.08 -12.89
CA GLN A 48 -4.22 -7.09 -12.61
C GLN A 48 -4.82 -5.73 -12.27
N MET A 49 -5.74 -5.23 -13.09
CA MET A 49 -6.37 -3.93 -12.88
C MET A 49 -7.22 -3.88 -11.60
N GLU A 50 -7.91 -4.97 -11.26
CA GLU A 50 -8.70 -5.06 -10.03
C GLU A 50 -7.81 -5.03 -8.78
N LEU A 51 -6.74 -5.83 -8.76
CA LEU A 51 -5.80 -5.85 -7.63
C LEU A 51 -5.04 -4.54 -7.50
N LEU A 52 -4.66 -3.93 -8.62
CA LEU A 52 -4.01 -2.63 -8.63
C LEU A 52 -4.90 -1.51 -8.06
N LYS A 53 -6.20 -1.50 -8.40
CA LYS A 53 -7.19 -0.58 -7.80
C LYS A 53 -7.36 -0.79 -6.30
N LYS A 54 -7.11 -2.01 -5.80
CA LYS A 54 -7.14 -2.30 -4.35
C LYS A 54 -5.87 -1.88 -3.64
N CYS A 55 -4.71 -1.96 -4.31
CA CYS A 55 -3.43 -1.51 -3.76
C CYS A 55 -3.38 0.02 -3.58
N PHE A 56 -3.99 0.77 -4.49
CA PHE A 56 -3.93 2.23 -4.49
C PHE A 56 -5.32 2.86 -4.34
N GLN A 57 -5.46 3.79 -3.37
CA GLN A 57 -6.71 4.55 -3.20
C GLN A 57 -7.10 5.38 -4.44
N LYS A 58 -6.13 5.77 -5.29
CA LYS A 58 -6.38 6.52 -6.52
C LYS A 58 -5.36 6.15 -7.59
N LEU A 59 -5.86 5.74 -8.76
CA LEU A 59 -5.06 5.51 -9.96
C LEU A 59 -5.31 6.63 -10.98
N GLY A 60 -4.25 7.09 -11.64
CA GLY A 60 -4.33 8.02 -12.77
C GLY A 60 -4.83 7.34 -14.06
N LYS A 61 -5.20 8.13 -15.09
CA LYS A 61 -5.57 7.60 -16.41
C LYS A 61 -4.33 7.06 -17.13
N LEU A 62 -4.40 5.82 -17.62
CA LEU A 62 -3.31 5.01 -18.21
C LEU A 62 -2.19 4.66 -17.23
N PHE A 63 -2.41 3.62 -16.42
CA PHE A 63 -1.35 2.98 -15.65
C PHE A 63 -1.12 1.56 -16.17
N TYR A 64 0.06 1.33 -16.75
CA TYR A 64 0.61 0.02 -17.05
C TYR A 64 1.72 -0.23 -16.04
N SER A 65 1.67 -1.33 -15.27
CA SER A 65 2.76 -1.68 -14.37
C SER A 65 3.25 -3.10 -14.57
N THR A 66 4.57 -3.22 -14.63
CA THR A 66 5.31 -4.44 -14.31
C THR A 66 5.25 -4.68 -12.78
N PRO A 67 5.55 -5.89 -12.28
CA PRO A 67 5.67 -6.13 -10.84
C PRO A 67 6.54 -5.07 -10.15
N PHE A 68 6.17 -4.62 -8.94
CA PHE A 68 6.88 -3.56 -8.22
C PHE A 68 6.90 -3.78 -6.70
N LEU A 69 7.81 -3.08 -6.02
CA LEU A 69 7.82 -2.90 -4.57
C LEU A 69 7.24 -1.51 -4.27
N CYS A 70 6.30 -1.41 -3.33
CA CYS A 70 5.74 -0.16 -2.84
C CYS A 70 5.63 -0.21 -1.31
#